data_AF-A0A2X1JY62-F1
#
_entry.id   AF-A0A2X1JY62-F1
#
_cell.length_a   1.000
_cell.length_b   1.000
_cell.length_c   1.000
_cell.angle_alpha   90.00
_cell.angle_beta   90.00
_cell.angle_gamma   90.00
#
_symmetry.space_group_name_H-M   'P 1'
#
loop_
_entity.id
_entity.type
_entity.pdbx_description
1 polymer ?
#
loop_
_entity_poly.entity_id
_entity_poly.type
_entity_poly.pdbx_seq_one_letter_code
_entity_poly.pdbx_strand_id
1 'polypeptide(L)'
;MLAELLVATSLLTATLKFDGDITVQLQGDGPMNLAVINGNNNQQMRGVARVQGEIPENADLKTLVGNGYVVITITPSEGERYQGVVGLEGDTLAACLEDYFMRSEQLPTRLFIRTGDVDGKPAAGGMLLQVMPAQNAQQDDFDHLATLTETIKNRRNC
;
A
#
# COMPACT_ATOMS: atom_id res chain seq x y z
N MET A 1 7.49 1.17 -7.84
CA MET A 1 6.03 0.90 -7.92
C MET A 1 5.65 -0.53 -7.52
N LEU A 2 5.95 -1.59 -8.29
CA LEU A 2 5.52 -2.95 -7.92
C LEU A 2 6.01 -3.40 -6.54
N ALA A 3 7.23 -3.03 -6.17
CA ALA A 3 7.78 -3.31 -4.84
C ALA A 3 6.98 -2.62 -3.72
N GLU A 4 6.51 -1.40 -3.94
CA GLU A 4 5.67 -0.67 -2.97
C GLU A 4 4.28 -1.30 -2.85
N LEU A 5 3.66 -1.65 -3.99
CA LEU A 5 2.40 -2.38 -3.99
C LEU A 5 2.52 -3.73 -3.27
N LEU A 6 3.63 -4.44 -3.47
CA LEU A 6 3.86 -5.72 -2.79
C LEU A 6 3.90 -5.55 -1.28
N VAL A 7 4.66 -4.58 -0.79
CA VAL A 7 4.76 -4.26 0.64
C VAL A 7 3.39 -3.82 1.17
N ALA A 8 2.73 -2.88 0.48
CA ALA A 8 1.42 -2.38 0.87
C ALA A 8 0.41 -3.52 0.99
N THR A 9 0.22 -4.32 -0.07
CA THR A 9 -0.71 -5.46 -0.06
C THR A 9 -0.34 -6.42 1.07
N SER A 10 0.94 -6.76 1.26
CA SER A 10 1.35 -7.67 2.34
C SER A 10 0.99 -7.15 3.73
N LEU A 11 1.16 -5.84 3.98
CA LEU A 11 0.79 -5.21 5.25
C LEU A 11 -0.73 -5.25 5.46
N LEU A 12 -1.51 -4.94 4.42
CA LEU A 12 -2.97 -4.98 4.50
C LEU A 12 -3.51 -6.39 4.70
N THR A 13 -2.93 -7.38 4.01
CA THR A 13 -3.29 -8.78 4.19
C THR A 13 -3.12 -9.23 5.65
N ALA A 14 -2.09 -8.75 6.35
CA ALA A 14 -1.85 -9.09 7.76
C ALA A 14 -2.88 -8.46 8.73
N THR A 15 -3.65 -7.47 8.30
CA THR A 15 -4.73 -6.87 9.10
C THR A 15 -6.08 -7.57 8.93
N LEU A 16 -6.20 -8.51 7.98
CA LEU A 16 -7.43 -9.27 7.77
C LEU A 16 -7.69 -10.20 8.96
N LYS A 17 -8.92 -10.16 9.49
CA LYS A 17 -9.36 -11.02 10.61
C LYS A 17 -10.01 -12.32 10.15
N PHE A 18 -10.02 -12.58 8.84
CA PHE A 18 -10.71 -13.69 8.20
C PHE A 18 -9.88 -14.22 7.02
N ASP A 19 -10.20 -15.43 6.59
CA ASP A 19 -9.56 -16.05 5.43
C ASP A 19 -10.09 -15.47 4.13
N GLY A 20 -9.20 -15.20 3.18
CA GLY A 20 -9.57 -14.63 1.89
C GLY A 20 -8.39 -14.04 1.12
N ASP A 21 -8.74 -13.43 -0.01
CA ASP A 21 -7.83 -12.75 -0.92
C ASP A 21 -8.00 -11.23 -0.84
N ILE A 22 -6.90 -10.50 -0.87
CA ILE A 22 -6.87 -9.06 -1.08
C ILE A 22 -6.15 -8.75 -2.39
N THR A 23 -6.67 -7.79 -3.13
CA THR A 23 -6.05 -7.27 -4.35
C THR A 23 -5.96 -5.77 -4.24
N VAL A 24 -4.75 -5.24 -4.36
CA VAL A 24 -4.51 -3.80 -4.48
C VAL A 24 -4.03 -3.55 -5.90
N GLN A 25 -4.74 -2.68 -6.61
CA GLN A 25 -4.41 -2.33 -7.98
C GLN A 25 -4.38 -0.82 -8.18
N LEU A 26 -3.45 -0.38 -9.01
CA LEU A 26 -3.37 0.95 -9.60
C LEU A 26 -3.89 0.86 -11.02
N GLN A 27 -4.83 1.74 -11.36
CA GLN A 27 -5.38 1.86 -12.70
C GLN A 27 -5.40 3.33 -13.11
N GLY A 28 -4.94 3.64 -14.32
CA GLY A 28 -4.96 5.00 -14.84
C GLY A 28 -4.62 5.09 -16.32
N ASP A 29 -4.53 6.32 -16.82
CA ASP A 29 -4.32 6.65 -18.23
C ASP A 29 -2.84 6.87 -18.62
N GLY A 30 -1.91 6.66 -17.69
CA GLY A 30 -0.47 6.81 -17.90
C GLY A 30 0.21 5.66 -18.67
N PRO A 31 1.55 5.72 -18.83
CA PRO A 31 2.34 4.70 -19.52
C PRO A 31 2.27 3.34 -18.83
N MET A 32 2.06 3.30 -17.51
CA MET A 32 1.73 2.09 -16.74
C MET A 32 0.24 2.11 -16.36
N ASN A 33 -0.61 1.59 -17.24
CA ASN A 33 -2.07 1.66 -17.08
C ASN A 33 -2.64 0.71 -16.04
N LEU A 34 -1.90 -0.35 -15.69
CA LEU A 34 -2.29 -1.30 -14.65
C LEU A 34 -1.06 -1.76 -13.89
N ALA A 35 -1.12 -1.70 -12.57
CA ALA A 35 -0.22 -2.46 -11.69
C ALA A 35 -1.05 -3.11 -10.59
N VAL A 36 -0.94 -4.41 -10.41
CA VAL A 36 -1.78 -5.16 -9.47
C VAL A 36 -0.94 -6.15 -8.69
N ILE A 37 -1.18 -6.20 -7.37
CA ILE A 37 -0.70 -7.25 -6.49
C ILE A 37 -1.91 -7.87 -5.80
N ASN A 38 -1.98 -9.19 -5.84
CA ASN A 38 -2.91 -10.01 -5.08
C ASN A 38 -2.14 -10.80 -4.01
N GLY A 39 -2.70 -10.85 -2.82
CA GLY A 39 -2.21 -11.63 -1.69
C GLY A 39 -3.37 -12.35 -1.00
N ASN A 40 -3.06 -13.41 -0.25
CA ASN A 40 -4.03 -14.08 0.61
C ASN A 40 -3.57 -14.11 2.06
N ASN A 41 -4.47 -14.46 2.99
CA ASN A 41 -4.21 -14.59 4.43
C ASN A 41 -2.96 -15.43 4.80
N ASN A 42 -2.47 -16.29 3.90
CA ASN A 42 -1.22 -17.07 4.06
C ASN A 42 0.03 -16.35 3.52
N GLN A 43 -0.06 -15.04 3.23
CA GLN A 43 1.00 -14.20 2.67
C GLN A 43 1.57 -14.71 1.34
N GLN A 44 0.76 -15.42 0.56
CA GLN A 44 1.14 -15.82 -0.79
C GLN A 44 0.84 -14.68 -1.75
N MET A 45 1.89 -14.07 -2.30
CA MET A 45 1.77 -12.85 -3.10
C MET A 45 2.06 -13.13 -4.58
N ARG A 46 1.30 -12.49 -5.46
CA ARG A 46 1.53 -12.48 -6.92
C ARG A 46 1.11 -11.16 -7.52
N GLY A 47 1.65 -10.81 -8.68
CA GLY A 47 1.13 -9.68 -9.41
C GLY A 47 1.88 -9.35 -10.67
N VAL A 48 1.37 -8.34 -11.36
CA VAL A 48 1.81 -7.95 -12.70
C VAL A 48 1.67 -6.44 -12.87
N ALA A 49 2.45 -5.87 -13.77
CA ALA A 49 2.22 -4.54 -14.32
C ALA A 49 2.04 -4.64 -15.83
N ARG A 50 1.23 -3.74 -16.38
CA ARG A 50 1.05 -3.55 -17.81
C ARG A 50 1.57 -2.17 -18.18
N VAL A 51 2.43 -2.15 -19.19
CA VAL A 51 3.04 -0.95 -19.74
C VAL A 51 2.58 -0.82 -21.18
N GLN A 52 2.08 0.35 -21.55
CA GLN A 52 1.53 0.65 -22.87
C GLN A 52 2.18 1.87 -23.55
N GLY A 53 3.23 2.42 -22.94
CA GLY A 53 3.95 3.58 -23.45
C GLY A 53 5.38 3.65 -22.91
N GLU A 54 6.07 4.73 -23.24
CA GLU A 54 7.42 4.99 -22.75
C GLU A 54 7.37 5.48 -21.30
N ILE A 55 8.22 4.90 -20.45
CA ILE A 55 8.36 5.30 -19.05
C ILE A 55 9.60 6.18 -18.92
N PRO A 56 9.46 7.45 -18.53
CA PRO A 56 10.60 8.32 -18.27
C PRO A 56 11.52 7.75 -17.18
N GLU A 57 12.81 8.05 -17.28
CA GLU A 57 13.75 7.78 -16.19
C GLU A 57 13.33 8.58 -14.95
N ASN A 58 13.35 7.94 -13.77
CA ASN A 58 12.91 8.52 -12.50
C ASN A 58 11.43 8.97 -12.47
N ALA A 59 10.56 8.34 -13.28
CA ALA A 59 9.13 8.62 -13.25
C ALA A 59 8.53 8.39 -11.84
N ASP A 60 7.79 9.38 -11.35
CA ASP A 60 7.04 9.31 -10.10
C ASP A 60 5.70 8.57 -10.27
N LEU A 61 4.97 8.39 -9.16
CA LEU A 61 3.69 7.67 -9.15
C LEU A 61 2.67 8.29 -10.13
N LYS A 62 2.54 9.62 -10.12
CA LYS A 62 1.56 10.35 -10.95
C LYS A 62 1.95 10.30 -12.43
N THR A 63 3.25 10.35 -12.76
CA THR A 63 3.74 10.20 -14.13
C THR A 63 3.53 8.77 -14.64
N LEU A 64 3.74 7.77 -13.80
CA LEU A 64 3.59 6.36 -14.20
C LEU A 64 2.14 5.97 -14.44
N VAL A 65 1.24 6.34 -13.52
CA VAL A 65 -0.16 5.92 -13.56
C VAL A 65 -1.04 6.93 -14.29
N GLY A 66 -0.64 8.20 -14.36
CA GLY A 66 -1.47 9.28 -14.88
C GLY A 66 -2.62 9.62 -13.93
N ASN A 67 -3.75 10.03 -14.51
CA ASN A 67 -5.00 10.18 -13.77
C ASN A 67 -5.59 8.79 -13.52
N GLY A 68 -5.80 8.47 -12.25
CA GLY A 68 -6.16 7.12 -11.88
C GLY A 68 -6.62 6.97 -10.45
N TYR A 69 -6.82 5.71 -10.08
CA TYR A 69 -7.34 5.31 -8.79
C TYR A 69 -6.57 4.11 -8.25
N VAL A 70 -6.48 4.03 -6.93
CA VAL A 70 -6.16 2.79 -6.24
C VAL A 70 -7.47 2.07 -5.97
N VAL A 71 -7.56 0.81 -6.37
CA VAL A 71 -8.71 -0.05 -6.08
C VAL A 71 -8.24 -1.16 -5.15
N ILE A 72 -8.90 -1.30 -4.01
CA ILE A 72 -8.68 -2.35 -3.03
C ILE A 72 -9.88 -3.27 -3.09
N THR A 73 -9.66 -4.52 -3.44
CA THR A 73 -10.68 -5.56 -3.41
C THR A 73 -10.34 -6.56 -2.31
N ILE A 74 -11.30 -6.85 -1.44
CA ILE A 74 -11.21 -7.89 -0.43
C ILE A 74 -12.29 -8.93 -0.75
N THR A 75 -11.88 -10.16 -1.01
CA THR A 75 -12.76 -11.29 -1.29
C THR A 75 -12.57 -12.30 -0.18
N PRO A 76 -13.44 -12.32 0.85
CA PRO A 76 -13.37 -13.35 1.88
C PRO A 76 -13.71 -14.72 1.29
N SER A 77 -13.18 -15.79 1.88
CA SER A 77 -13.55 -17.17 1.52
C SER A 77 -15.04 -17.44 1.80
N GLU A 78 -15.58 -16.79 2.83
CA GLU A 78 -16.99 -16.82 3.20
C GLU A 78 -17.51 -15.41 3.42
N GLY A 79 -18.59 -15.04 2.73
CA GLY A 79 -19.20 -13.71 2.82
C GLY A 79 -19.14 -12.95 1.50
N GLU A 80 -19.42 -11.65 1.59
CA GLU A 80 -19.54 -10.79 0.41
C GLU A 80 -18.22 -10.11 0.06
N ARG A 81 -17.95 -10.01 -1.23
CA ARG A 81 -16.80 -9.26 -1.75
C ARG A 81 -16.99 -7.78 -1.45
N TYR A 82 -15.94 -7.16 -0.92
CA TYR A 82 -15.87 -5.72 -0.67
C TYR A 82 -14.88 -5.06 -1.62
N GLN A 83 -15.19 -3.85 -2.09
CA GLN A 83 -14.31 -3.08 -2.97
C GLN A 83 -14.30 -1.60 -2.59
N GLY A 84 -13.13 -1.11 -2.23
CA GLY A 84 -12.82 0.29 -2.00
C GLY A 84 -12.10 0.92 -3.18
N VAL A 85 -12.39 2.19 -3.46
CA VAL A 85 -11.71 2.97 -4.51
C VAL A 85 -11.30 4.32 -3.94
N VAL A 86 -10.05 4.71 -4.14
CA VAL A 86 -9.50 6.01 -3.74
C VAL A 86 -8.78 6.65 -4.93
N GLY A 87 -8.91 7.96 -5.07
CA GLY A 87 -8.17 8.72 -6.09
C GLY A 87 -6.68 8.76 -5.80
N LEU A 88 -5.86 8.84 -6.85
CA LEU A 88 -4.42 9.08 -6.73
C LEU A 88 -4.11 10.57 -6.47
N GLU A 89 -4.65 11.11 -5.38
CA GLU A 89 -4.46 12.51 -5.00
C GLU A 89 -3.11 12.71 -4.29
N GLY A 90 -2.70 11.74 -3.47
CA GLY A 90 -1.43 11.77 -2.75
C GLY A 90 -0.21 11.60 -3.66
N ASP A 91 0.94 12.09 -3.19
CA ASP A 91 2.20 12.01 -3.95
C ASP A 91 2.89 10.63 -3.85
N THR A 92 2.43 9.78 -2.93
CA THR A 92 2.95 8.42 -2.74
C THR A 92 1.82 7.41 -2.61
N LEU A 93 2.12 6.13 -2.88
CA LEU A 93 1.15 5.05 -2.70
C LEU A 93 0.70 4.95 -1.24
N ALA A 94 1.65 5.09 -0.31
CA ALA A 94 1.36 5.09 1.12
C ALA A 94 0.34 6.18 1.49
N ALA A 95 0.56 7.43 1.06
CA ALA A 95 -0.37 8.52 1.31
C ALA A 95 -1.77 8.25 0.76
N CYS A 96 -1.87 7.73 -0.47
CA CYS A 96 -3.17 7.39 -1.07
C CYS A 96 -3.91 6.29 -0.28
N LEU A 97 -3.19 5.31 0.25
CA LEU A 97 -3.76 4.25 1.08
C LEU A 97 -4.13 4.76 2.48
N GLU A 98 -3.33 5.63 3.08
CA GLU A 98 -3.66 6.28 4.36
C GLU A 98 -4.95 7.10 4.24
N ASP A 99 -5.10 7.87 3.15
CA ASP A 99 -6.32 8.61 2.84
C ASP A 99 -7.54 7.69 2.68
N TYR A 100 -7.35 6.52 2.05
CA TYR A 100 -8.39 5.49 1.96
C TYR A 100 -8.84 5.03 3.35
N PHE A 101 -7.90 4.65 4.23
CA PHE A 101 -8.26 4.18 5.58
C PHE A 101 -8.92 5.27 6.43
N MET A 102 -8.47 6.51 6.27
CA MET A 102 -9.05 7.66 6.96
C MET A 102 -10.50 7.90 6.54
N ARG A 103 -10.81 7.84 5.24
CA ARG A 103 -12.13 8.19 4.70
C ARG A 103 -13.12 7.02 4.70
N SER A 104 -12.67 5.83 4.31
CA SER A 104 -13.55 4.67 4.11
C SER A 104 -13.72 3.84 5.36
N GLU A 105 -12.66 3.65 6.14
CA GLU A 105 -12.68 2.79 7.33
C GLU A 105 -12.79 3.59 8.64
N GLN A 106 -12.55 4.90 8.60
CA GLN A 106 -12.45 5.77 9.79
C GLN A 106 -11.42 5.24 10.82
N LEU A 107 -10.34 4.63 10.31
CA LEU A 107 -9.28 4.05 11.13
C LEU A 107 -7.96 4.78 10.86
N PRO A 108 -7.45 5.58 11.82
CA PRO A 108 -6.13 6.18 11.69
C PRO A 108 -5.08 5.09 11.44
N THR A 109 -4.47 5.18 10.26
CA THR A 109 -3.54 4.17 9.74
C THR A 109 -2.36 4.92 9.11
N ARG A 110 -1.14 4.46 9.40
CA ARG A 110 0.10 4.97 8.83
C ARG A 110 0.88 3.84 8.18
N LEU A 111 1.40 4.08 6.99
CA LEU A 111 2.13 3.14 6.16
C LEU A 111 3.53 3.69 5.86
N PHE A 112 4.54 2.96 6.32
CA PHE A 112 5.93 3.28 6.07
C PHE A 112 6.48 2.28 5.08
N ILE A 113 6.60 2.68 3.81
CA ILE A 113 7.11 1.81 2.75
C ILE A 113 8.50 2.30 2.35
N ARG A 114 9.44 1.35 2.21
CA ARG A 114 10.81 1.60 1.75
C ARG A 114 11.17 0.60 0.66
N THR A 115 11.82 1.11 -0.37
CA THR A 115 12.34 0.34 -1.50
C THR A 115 13.81 0.68 -1.70
N GLY A 116 14.57 -0.25 -2.26
CA GLY A 116 15.98 -0.05 -2.55
C GLY A 116 16.63 -1.34 -3.04
N ASP A 117 17.94 -1.44 -2.85
CA ASP A 117 18.74 -2.59 -3.23
C ASP A 117 19.54 -3.12 -2.04
N VAL A 118 19.60 -4.45 -1.92
CA VAL A 118 20.43 -5.17 -0.95
C VAL A 118 21.21 -6.23 -1.72
N ASP A 119 22.54 -6.21 -1.60
CA ASP A 119 23.44 -7.12 -2.32
C ASP A 119 23.22 -7.14 -3.84
N GLY A 120 22.94 -5.96 -4.42
CA GLY A 120 22.70 -5.79 -5.86
C GLY A 120 21.37 -6.37 -6.35
N LYS A 121 20.46 -6.71 -5.43
CA LYS A 121 19.11 -7.21 -5.74
C LYS A 121 18.06 -6.24 -5.25
N PRO A 122 16.96 -6.05 -5.99
CA PRO A 122 15.87 -5.21 -5.55
C PRO A 122 15.26 -5.77 -4.26
N ALA A 123 15.08 -4.88 -3.29
CA ALA A 123 14.55 -5.18 -1.97
C ALA A 123 13.52 -4.12 -1.57
N ALA A 124 12.53 -4.54 -0.78
CA ALA A 124 11.54 -3.64 -0.22
C ALA A 124 11.05 -4.16 1.13
N GLY A 125 10.57 -3.25 1.95
CA GLY A 125 9.99 -3.55 3.25
C GLY A 125 9.12 -2.40 3.72
N GLY A 126 8.36 -2.65 4.78
CA GLY A 126 7.55 -1.61 5.36
C GLY A 126 6.96 -1.97 6.71
N MET A 127 6.29 -1.00 7.29
CA MET A 127 5.59 -1.11 8.56
C MET A 127 4.22 -0.47 8.45
N LEU A 128 3.30 -0.96 9.26
CA LEU A 128 1.94 -0.45 9.39
C LEU A 128 1.69 -0.14 10.87
N LEU A 129 1.21 1.06 11.14
CA LEU A 129 0.65 1.43 12.44
C LEU A 129 -0.83 1.71 12.25
N GLN A 130 -1.67 1.09 13.08
CA GLN A 130 -3.11 1.28 13.01
C GLN A 130 -3.69 1.27 14.42
N VAL A 131 -4.62 2.19 14.68
CA VAL A 131 -5.33 2.26 15.95
C VAL A 131 -6.29 1.07 16.07
N MET A 132 -6.29 0.40 17.21
CA MET A 132 -7.21 -0.70 17.48
C MET A 132 -8.63 -0.19 17.78
N PRO A 133 -9.68 -0.73 17.14
CA PRO A 133 -11.05 -0.33 17.42
C PRO A 133 -11.41 -0.65 18.88
N ALA A 134 -12.14 0.26 19.53
CA ALA A 134 -12.62 0.20 20.91
C ALA A 134 -11.62 0.52 22.04
N GLN A 135 -10.42 1.00 21.75
CA GLN A 135 -9.58 1.66 22.75
C GLN A 135 -9.74 3.18 22.64
N ASN A 136 -9.86 3.87 23.79
CA ASN A 136 -9.63 5.31 23.89
C ASN A 136 -8.13 5.60 23.68
N ALA A 137 -7.58 5.19 22.55
CA ALA A 137 -6.24 5.57 22.15
C ALA A 137 -6.28 7.09 22.00
N GLN A 138 -5.52 7.80 22.83
CA GLN A 138 -5.36 9.24 22.65
C GLN A 138 -4.63 9.44 21.32
N GLN A 139 -5.16 10.33 20.48
CA GLN A 139 -4.56 10.66 19.19
C GLN A 139 -3.07 11.01 19.34
N ASP A 140 -2.72 11.68 20.44
CA ASP A 140 -1.35 12.06 20.79
C ASP A 140 -0.39 10.86 20.90
N ASP A 141 -0.83 9.73 21.46
CA ASP A 141 -0.01 8.52 21.58
C ASP A 141 0.25 7.89 20.20
N PHE A 142 -0.76 7.91 19.32
CA PHE A 142 -0.63 7.43 17.95
C PHE A 142 0.33 8.31 17.14
N ASP A 143 0.19 9.64 17.25
CA ASP A 143 1.05 10.60 16.56
C ASP A 143 2.51 10.49 17.06
N HIS A 144 2.72 10.23 18.35
CA HIS A 144 4.04 9.98 18.92
C HIS A 144 4.68 8.70 18.35
N LEU A 145 3.93 7.59 18.28
CA LEU A 145 4.40 6.35 17.66
C LEU A 145 4.69 6.51 16.16
N ALA A 146 3.85 7.26 15.45
CA ALA A 146 4.09 7.59 14.05
C ALA A 146 5.39 8.39 13.88
N THR A 147 5.58 9.44 14.68
CA THR A 147 6.80 10.28 14.67
C THR A 147 8.06 9.44 14.94
N LEU A 148 8.01 8.52 15.91
CA LEU A 148 9.12 7.62 16.20
C LEU A 148 9.40 6.70 15.01
N THR A 149 8.36 6.17 14.39
CA THR A 149 8.47 5.19 13.30
C THR A 149 8.96 5.83 11.99
N GLU A 150 8.70 7.13 11.78
CA GLU A 150 9.27 7.92 10.68
C GLU A 150 10.80 7.93 10.67
N THR A 151 11.44 7.70 11.82
CA THR A 151 12.90 7.65 11.94
C THR A 151 13.54 6.39 11.35
N ILE A 152 12.75 5.46 10.81
CA ILE A 152 13.30 4.27 10.16
C ILE A 152 14.15 4.65 8.94
N LYS A 153 15.39 4.15 8.93
CA LYS A 153 16.39 4.49 7.92
C LYS A 153 16.13 3.77 6.60
N ASN A 154 16.44 4.45 5.50
CA ASN A 154 16.36 3.89 4.14
C ASN A 154 17.52 2.93 3.79
N ARG A 155 18.55 2.80 4.65
CA ARG A 155 19.73 1.94 4.45
C ARG A 155 20.26 1.35 5.77
N ARG A 156 20.84 0.15 5.69
CA ARG A 156 21.85 -0.30 6.67
C ARG A 156 23.09 0.58 6.51
N ASN A 157 23.51 1.27 7.56
CA ASN A 157 24.88 1.72 7.69
C ASN A 157 25.71 0.51 8.13
N CYS A 158 26.31 -0.20 7.19
CA CYS A 158 27.50 -1.01 7.39
C CYS A 158 28.38 -0.85 6.15
#